data_AF-A0A1Y0I1N3-F1
#
_entry.id   AF-A0A1Y0I1N3-F1
#
_cell.length_a   1.000
_cell.length_b   1.000
_cell.length_c   1.000
_cell.angle_alpha   90.00
_cell.angle_beta   90.00
_cell.angle_gamma   90.00
#
_symmetry.space_group_name_H-M   'P 1'
#
loop_
_entity.id
_entity.type
_entity.pdbx_description
1 polymer ?
#
loop_
_entity_poly.entity_id
_entity_poly.type
_entity_poly.pdbx_seq_one_letter_code
_entity_poly.pdbx_strand_id
1 'polypeptide(L)'
;MANVSPEKVRTPSGSDSYSLLTDLRLMGESIRSLVPVTSTTERTAIVLAMESAGRPVTPSNPLLVERADAPLGAEVEISTDGTNWRTIGSQVGANITAFGTGWSATAGSGHTPRVRRHGNMVYLFGSVSMGTGASMNDILAVPTGFTPSNANTTFIGVTSLNPNGGTAGTRELAIASGRILAPAGYGAGSPAVGGTIPLGGCFWTVD
;
A
#
# COMPACT_ATOMS: atom_id res chain seq x y z
N MET A 1 8.51 -42.89 -8.42
CA MET A 1 8.59 -41.59 -7.71
C MET A 1 7.66 -40.65 -8.45
N ALA A 2 6.73 -40.01 -7.76
CA ALA A 2 5.77 -39.09 -8.37
C ALA A 2 6.46 -38.00 -9.20
N ASN A 3 5.88 -37.68 -10.35
CA ASN A 3 6.35 -36.57 -11.18
C ASN A 3 5.92 -35.25 -10.53
N VAL A 4 6.84 -34.30 -10.45
CA VAL A 4 6.56 -32.94 -9.94
C VAL A 4 6.67 -31.98 -11.11
N SER A 5 5.57 -31.29 -11.43
CA SER A 5 5.57 -30.27 -12.48
C SER A 5 6.40 -29.04 -12.07
N PRO A 6 6.77 -28.15 -13.01
CA PRO A 6 7.42 -26.87 -12.67
C PRO A 6 6.66 -26.03 -11.64
N GLU A 7 5.33 -26.13 -11.63
CA GLU A 7 4.41 -25.47 -10.67
C GLU A 7 4.34 -26.20 -9.32
N LYS A 8 5.13 -27.26 -9.13
CA LYS A 8 5.20 -28.14 -7.95
C LYS A 8 3.95 -28.98 -7.69
N VAL A 9 3.11 -29.19 -8.71
CA VAL A 9 1.97 -30.13 -8.61
C VAL A 9 2.49 -31.55 -8.73
N ARG A 10 2.08 -32.42 -7.81
CA ARG A 10 2.39 -33.85 -7.81
C ARG A 10 1.43 -34.58 -8.73
N THR A 11 1.98 -35.39 -9.63
CA THR A 11 1.21 -36.28 -10.52
C THR A 11 1.74 -37.70 -10.40
N PRO A 12 0.88 -38.72 -10.53
CA PRO A 12 1.32 -40.11 -10.54
C PRO A 12 2.32 -40.35 -11.66
N SER A 13 3.39 -41.10 -11.38
CA SER A 13 4.25 -41.64 -12.42
C SER A 13 3.73 -43.01 -12.87
N GLY A 14 3.94 -43.37 -14.13
CA GLY A 14 3.60 -44.71 -14.64
C GLY A 14 4.39 -45.86 -14.00
N SER A 15 5.29 -45.56 -13.06
CA SER A 15 6.11 -46.51 -12.30
C SER A 15 5.71 -46.64 -10.83
N ASP A 16 4.74 -45.84 -10.36
CA ASP A 16 4.32 -45.87 -8.96
C ASP A 16 3.41 -47.09 -8.70
N SER A 17 3.52 -47.66 -7.50
CA SER A 17 2.57 -48.67 -7.04
C SER A 17 1.17 -48.08 -7.05
N TYR A 18 0.23 -48.74 -7.72
CA TYR A 18 -1.13 -48.24 -7.87
C TYR A 18 -1.80 -47.95 -6.51
N SER A 19 -2.08 -46.68 -6.23
CA SER A 19 -2.73 -46.23 -4.99
C SER A 19 -3.59 -44.99 -5.25
N LEU A 20 -4.67 -45.17 -6.03
CA LEU A 20 -5.53 -44.09 -6.52
C LEU A 20 -5.92 -43.06 -5.44
N LEU A 21 -6.34 -43.51 -4.25
CA LEU A 21 -6.75 -42.60 -3.18
C LEU A 21 -5.60 -41.77 -2.62
N THR A 22 -4.42 -42.39 -2.48
CA THR A 22 -3.21 -41.69 -2.01
C THR A 22 -2.77 -40.67 -3.05
N ASP A 23 -2.78 -41.07 -4.31
CA ASP A 23 -2.36 -40.26 -5.45
C ASP A 23 -3.25 -39.03 -5.65
N LEU A 24 -4.58 -39.22 -5.63
CA LEU A 24 -5.54 -38.12 -5.73
C LEU A 24 -5.41 -37.15 -4.55
N ARG A 25 -5.22 -37.67 -3.33
CA ARG A 25 -4.98 -36.83 -2.15
C ARG A 25 -3.70 -36.02 -2.29
N LEU A 26 -2.58 -36.64 -2.63
CA LEU A 26 -1.29 -35.96 -2.78
C LEU A 26 -1.31 -34.93 -3.93
N MET A 27 -2.04 -35.22 -5.00
CA MET A 27 -2.27 -34.27 -6.09
C MET A 27 -3.03 -33.04 -5.56
N GLY A 28 -4.18 -33.24 -4.90
CA GLY A 28 -4.96 -32.14 -4.31
C GLY A 28 -4.17 -31.32 -3.29
N GLU A 29 -3.40 -31.99 -2.42
CA GLU A 29 -2.56 -31.34 -1.41
C GLU A 29 -1.39 -30.52 -1.97
N SER A 30 -0.99 -30.79 -3.22
CA SER A 30 0.10 -30.08 -3.90
C SER A 30 -0.35 -28.82 -4.65
N ILE A 31 -1.66 -28.63 -4.82
CA ILE A 31 -2.23 -27.46 -5.50
C ILE A 31 -2.03 -26.22 -4.62
N ARG A 32 -1.40 -25.20 -5.22
CA ARG A 32 -1.16 -23.90 -4.58
C ARG A 32 -2.29 -22.94 -4.94
N SER A 33 -3.43 -23.09 -4.28
CA SER A 33 -4.59 -22.20 -4.47
C SER A 33 -4.63 -21.08 -3.44
N LEU A 34 -5.25 -19.97 -3.81
CA LEU A 34 -5.74 -18.95 -2.88
C LEU A 34 -6.90 -19.55 -2.07
N VAL A 35 -6.80 -19.54 -0.74
CA VAL A 35 -7.82 -20.12 0.15
C VAL A 35 -8.76 -19.02 0.66
N PRO A 36 -10.05 -19.01 0.29
CA PRO A 36 -11.02 -18.08 0.86
C PRO A 36 -11.21 -18.35 2.35
N VAL A 37 -11.25 -17.30 3.16
CA VAL A 37 -11.49 -17.35 4.60
C VAL A 37 -12.34 -16.15 5.03
N THR A 38 -13.08 -16.31 6.11
CA THR A 38 -13.96 -15.26 6.65
C THR A 38 -13.26 -14.33 7.64
N SER A 39 -12.13 -14.75 8.24
CA SER A 39 -11.47 -14.01 9.32
C SER A 39 -10.01 -14.40 9.59
N THR A 40 -9.32 -13.63 10.44
CA THR A 40 -8.00 -14.02 10.99
C THR A 40 -8.06 -15.30 11.81
N THR A 41 -9.17 -15.56 12.49
CA THR A 41 -9.37 -16.79 13.27
C THR A 41 -9.37 -18.01 12.34
N GLU A 42 -10.10 -17.94 11.23
CA GLU A 42 -10.19 -19.04 10.28
C GLU A 42 -8.85 -19.30 9.57
N ARG A 43 -8.12 -18.26 9.15
CA ARG A 43 -6.78 -18.47 8.56
C ARG A 43 -5.82 -19.14 9.55
N THR A 44 -5.93 -18.81 10.85
CA THR A 44 -5.10 -19.42 11.90
C THR A 44 -5.45 -20.89 12.08
N ALA A 45 -6.74 -21.24 12.02
CA ALA A 45 -7.18 -22.64 12.04
C ALA A 45 -6.65 -23.44 10.83
N ILE A 46 -6.56 -22.82 9.66
CA ILE A 46 -5.94 -23.46 8.47
C ILE A 46 -4.44 -23.71 8.69
N VAL A 47 -3.69 -22.76 9.26
CA VAL A 47 -2.28 -22.97 9.61
C VAL A 47 -2.12 -24.19 10.53
N LEU A 48 -2.93 -24.29 11.58
CA LEU A 48 -2.91 -25.43 12.52
C LEU A 48 -3.31 -26.75 11.84
N ALA A 49 -4.28 -26.71 10.92
CA ALA A 49 -4.69 -27.88 10.14
C ALA A 49 -3.58 -28.34 9.15
N MET A 50 -2.84 -27.40 8.59
CA MET A 50 -1.69 -27.70 7.74
C MET A 50 -0.54 -28.32 8.54
N GLU A 51 -0.27 -27.78 9.74
CA GLU A 51 0.71 -28.33 10.69
C GLU A 51 0.37 -29.78 11.07
N SER A 52 -0.88 -30.03 11.49
CA SER A 52 -1.34 -31.37 11.89
C SER A 52 -1.36 -32.38 10.73
N ALA A 53 -1.52 -31.90 9.49
CA ALA A 53 -1.39 -32.71 8.28
C ALA A 53 0.07 -32.94 7.83
N GLY A 54 1.08 -32.49 8.60
CA GLY A 54 2.49 -32.63 8.26
C GLY A 54 2.95 -31.76 7.09
N ARG A 55 2.24 -30.67 6.81
CA ARG A 55 2.52 -29.72 5.71
C ARG A 55 2.63 -28.29 6.26
N PRO A 56 3.57 -28.02 7.18
CA PRO A 56 3.68 -26.73 7.87
C PRO A 56 3.85 -25.58 6.88
N VAL A 57 3.29 -24.41 7.20
CA VAL A 57 3.52 -23.19 6.40
C VAL A 57 4.99 -22.80 6.51
N THR A 58 5.70 -22.79 5.38
CA THR A 58 7.15 -22.49 5.31
C THR A 58 7.46 -21.64 4.07
N PRO A 59 8.66 -21.07 3.91
CA PRO A 59 9.00 -20.31 2.71
C PRO A 59 8.90 -21.15 1.42
N SER A 60 9.13 -22.46 1.53
CA SER A 60 8.94 -23.42 0.43
C SER A 60 7.51 -23.95 0.27
N ASN A 61 6.64 -23.70 1.26
CA ASN A 61 5.24 -24.13 1.34
C ASN A 61 4.37 -22.96 1.84
N PRO A 62 4.32 -21.81 1.15
CA PRO A 62 3.58 -20.65 1.63
C PRO A 62 2.07 -20.90 1.59
N LEU A 63 1.35 -20.17 2.44
CA LEU A 63 -0.11 -20.15 2.47
C LEU A 63 -0.60 -18.77 1.98
N LEU A 64 -1.45 -18.78 0.96
CA LEU A 64 -2.14 -17.59 0.45
C LEU A 64 -3.62 -17.69 0.83
N VAL A 65 -4.17 -16.62 1.39
CA VAL A 65 -5.59 -16.55 1.78
C VAL A 65 -6.25 -15.30 1.22
N GLU A 66 -7.55 -15.39 0.95
CA GLU A 66 -8.43 -14.26 0.63
C GLU A 66 -9.43 -14.07 1.76
N ARG A 67 -9.31 -12.96 2.48
CA ARG A 67 -10.09 -12.65 3.67
C ARG A 67 -11.30 -11.78 3.35
N ALA A 68 -12.50 -12.30 3.62
CA ALA A 68 -13.75 -11.57 3.43
C ALA A 68 -13.94 -10.39 4.42
N ASP A 69 -13.33 -10.45 5.61
CA ASP A 69 -13.42 -9.40 6.64
C ASP A 69 -12.33 -8.31 6.54
N ALA A 70 -11.38 -8.47 5.62
CA ALA A 70 -10.30 -7.52 5.46
C ALA A 70 -10.80 -6.19 4.86
N PRO A 71 -10.17 -5.05 5.20
CA PRO A 71 -10.43 -3.79 4.51
C PRO A 71 -10.17 -3.89 3.01
N LEU A 72 -10.84 -3.04 2.23
CA LEU A 72 -10.67 -2.98 0.78
C LEU A 72 -9.20 -2.82 0.38
N GLY A 73 -8.75 -3.65 -0.55
CA GLY A 73 -7.37 -3.72 -1.00
C GLY A 73 -6.45 -4.51 -0.09
N ALA A 74 -6.92 -5.07 1.03
CA ALA A 74 -6.15 -5.91 1.94
C ALA A 74 -6.64 -7.36 2.07
N GLU A 75 -7.47 -7.80 1.14
CA GLU A 75 -8.16 -9.10 1.14
C GLU A 75 -7.19 -10.26 0.94
N VAL A 76 -6.21 -10.11 0.04
CA VAL A 76 -5.25 -11.17 -0.23
C VAL A 76 -4.04 -11.04 0.69
N GLU A 77 -3.72 -12.11 1.41
CA GLU A 77 -2.56 -12.17 2.30
C GLU A 77 -1.74 -13.43 2.05
N ILE A 78 -0.47 -13.38 2.44
CA ILE A 78 0.45 -14.50 2.38
C ILE A 78 1.22 -14.62 3.69
N SER A 79 1.43 -15.86 4.13
CA SER A 79 2.39 -16.21 5.18
C SER A 79 3.38 -17.25 4.66
N THR A 80 4.63 -17.11 5.09
CA THR A 80 5.74 -18.04 4.80
C THR A 80 6.25 -18.74 6.06
N ASP A 81 5.62 -18.52 7.21
CA ASP A 81 6.03 -19.08 8.51
C ASP A 81 4.83 -19.44 9.41
N GLY A 82 3.61 -19.28 8.90
CA GLY A 82 2.36 -19.54 9.63
C GLY A 82 1.99 -18.47 10.67
N THR A 83 2.83 -17.46 10.91
CA THR A 83 2.67 -16.52 12.03
C THR A 83 2.67 -15.06 11.56
N ASN A 84 3.63 -14.68 10.71
CA ASN A 84 3.71 -13.37 10.10
C ASN A 84 2.92 -13.35 8.79
N TRP A 85 2.02 -12.38 8.67
CA TRP A 85 1.15 -12.21 7.51
C TRP A 85 1.45 -10.87 6.86
N ARG A 86 1.60 -10.89 5.53
CA ARG A 86 1.66 -9.67 4.73
C ARG A 86 0.58 -9.70 3.67
N THR A 87 -0.02 -8.56 3.41
CA THR A 87 -1.01 -8.40 2.35
C THR A 87 -0.32 -8.35 0.97
N ILE A 88 -0.89 -9.03 -0.03
CA ILE A 88 -0.52 -8.90 -1.44
C ILE A 88 -1.50 -7.92 -2.08
N GLY A 89 -1.01 -6.74 -2.46
CA GLY A 89 -1.83 -5.70 -3.10
C GLY A 89 -2.39 -4.62 -2.18
N SER A 90 -1.99 -4.62 -0.89
CA SER A 90 -2.44 -3.68 0.16
C SER A 90 -2.63 -2.25 -0.36
N GLN A 91 -3.88 -1.76 -0.36
CA GLN A 91 -4.18 -0.34 -0.44
C GLN A 91 -4.51 0.18 0.96
N VAL A 92 -3.50 0.59 1.73
CA VAL A 92 -3.74 1.31 2.98
C VAL A 92 -3.82 2.80 2.66
N GLY A 93 -4.78 3.52 3.25
CA GLY A 93 -4.87 4.95 3.07
C GLY A 93 -5.20 5.67 4.37
N ALA A 94 -4.85 6.95 4.42
CA ALA A 94 -5.17 7.84 5.53
C ALA A 94 -5.54 9.22 4.99
N ASN A 95 -6.59 9.81 5.56
CA ASN A 95 -6.86 11.23 5.38
C ASN A 95 -5.80 12.03 6.14
N ILE A 96 -5.37 13.14 5.56
CA ILE A 96 -4.43 14.04 6.21
C ILE A 96 -5.22 15.14 6.91
N THR A 97 -5.05 15.22 8.23
CA THR A 97 -5.76 16.17 9.09
C THR A 97 -4.82 17.19 9.73
N ALA A 98 -3.52 16.97 9.66
CA ALA A 98 -2.50 17.85 10.20
C ALA A 98 -1.93 18.76 9.10
N PHE A 99 -2.22 20.06 9.19
CA PHE A 99 -1.79 21.08 8.24
C PHE A 99 -0.74 22.01 8.86
N GLY A 100 0.08 22.63 8.02
CA GLY A 100 0.90 23.77 8.44
C GLY A 100 0.02 24.97 8.81
N THR A 101 0.58 25.92 9.56
CA THR A 101 -0.15 27.15 9.92
C THR A 101 -0.69 27.83 8.66
N GLY A 102 -1.95 28.24 8.68
CA GLY A 102 -2.59 28.91 7.56
C GLY A 102 -3.03 27.98 6.42
N TRP A 103 -2.73 26.68 6.46
CA TRP A 103 -3.22 25.73 5.45
C TRP A 103 -4.45 24.96 5.91
N SER A 104 -5.29 24.58 4.97
CA SER A 104 -6.44 23.70 5.20
C SER A 104 -6.75 22.87 3.97
N ALA A 105 -7.55 21.81 4.14
CA ALA A 105 -8.14 21.11 3.01
C ALA A 105 -9.01 22.07 2.18
N THR A 106 -8.92 22.01 0.85
CA THR A 106 -9.86 22.74 0.00
C THR A 106 -11.28 22.21 0.23
N ALA A 107 -12.26 23.10 0.34
CA ALA A 107 -13.65 22.72 0.50
C ALA A 107 -14.21 22.00 -0.73
N GLY A 108 -15.12 21.05 -0.53
CA GLY A 108 -15.81 20.31 -1.60
C GLY A 108 -15.50 18.82 -1.61
N SER A 109 -16.46 18.02 -2.10
CA SER A 109 -16.31 16.57 -2.23
C SER A 109 -15.15 16.23 -3.18
N GLY A 110 -14.28 15.31 -2.77
CA GLY A 110 -13.15 14.82 -3.59
C GLY A 110 -11.80 15.53 -3.33
N HIS A 111 -11.81 16.71 -2.72
CA HIS A 111 -10.59 17.50 -2.48
C HIS A 111 -9.85 17.17 -1.17
N THR A 112 -10.41 16.35 -0.29
CA THR A 112 -9.78 15.97 0.98
C THR A 112 -8.36 15.41 0.76
N PRO A 113 -7.32 16.06 1.28
CA PRO A 113 -5.96 15.57 1.25
C PRO A 113 -5.83 14.19 1.88
N ARG A 114 -5.24 13.25 1.15
CA ARG A 114 -5.09 11.86 1.60
C ARG A 114 -3.92 11.18 0.92
N VAL A 115 -3.40 10.15 1.57
CA VAL A 115 -2.39 9.24 1.01
C VAL A 115 -2.99 7.86 0.78
N ARG A 116 -2.50 7.16 -0.23
CA ARG A 116 -2.72 5.72 -0.42
C ARG A 116 -1.41 5.03 -0.74
N ARG A 117 -1.11 3.94 -0.04
CA ARG A 117 0.07 3.09 -0.24
C ARG A 117 -0.33 1.85 -1.03
N HIS A 118 0.44 1.50 -2.06
CA HIS A 118 0.40 0.23 -2.79
C HIS A 118 1.79 -0.38 -2.80
N GLY A 119 1.98 -1.47 -2.05
CA GLY A 119 3.33 -2.00 -1.81
C GLY A 119 4.19 -0.93 -1.16
N ASN A 120 5.34 -0.60 -1.75
CA ASN A 120 6.24 0.44 -1.25
C ASN A 120 6.00 1.83 -1.86
N MET A 121 5.00 1.98 -2.75
CA MET A 121 4.68 3.27 -3.35
C MET A 121 3.53 3.96 -2.61
N VAL A 122 3.68 5.23 -2.28
CA VAL A 122 2.64 6.08 -1.71
C VAL A 122 2.25 7.14 -2.72
N TYR A 123 0.94 7.33 -2.90
CA TYR A 123 0.34 8.32 -3.77
C TYR A 123 -0.40 9.35 -2.93
N LEU A 124 -0.25 10.62 -3.28
CA LEU A 124 -0.94 11.74 -2.65
C LEU A 124 -2.09 12.24 -3.53
N PHE A 125 -3.20 12.57 -2.88
CA PHE A 125 -4.42 13.04 -3.52
C PHE A 125 -5.01 14.24 -2.77
N GLY A 126 -5.93 14.92 -3.44
CA GLY A 126 -6.70 16.04 -2.88
C GLY A 126 -6.09 17.39 -3.24
N SER A 127 -6.44 18.41 -2.47
CA SER A 127 -5.90 19.76 -2.61
C SER A 127 -5.96 20.52 -1.29
N VAL A 128 -5.05 21.48 -1.13
CA VAL A 128 -5.05 22.40 0.00
C VAL A 128 -5.36 23.82 -0.44
N SER A 129 -5.94 24.59 0.46
CA SER A 129 -6.21 26.03 0.29
C SER A 129 -5.29 26.83 1.20
N MET A 130 -4.73 27.92 0.65
CA MET A 130 -3.87 28.84 1.36
C MET A 130 -4.70 29.85 2.15
N GLY A 131 -4.47 29.93 3.45
CA GLY A 131 -5.01 30.95 4.35
C GLY A 131 -3.96 31.95 4.80
N THR A 132 -4.35 32.85 5.69
CA THR A 132 -3.44 33.85 6.26
C THR A 132 -2.31 33.18 7.06
N GLY A 133 -1.07 33.64 6.87
CA GLY A 133 0.11 33.12 7.57
C GLY A 133 0.67 31.80 7.03
N ALA A 134 0.13 31.32 5.90
CA ALA A 134 0.61 30.11 5.24
C ALA A 134 2.06 30.23 4.76
N SER A 135 2.84 29.17 4.98
CA SER A 135 4.21 29.03 4.50
C SER A 135 4.32 27.90 3.50
N MET A 136 5.01 28.12 2.37
CA MET A 136 5.30 27.06 1.40
C MET A 136 6.32 26.04 1.92
N ASN A 137 7.04 26.36 3.00
CA ASN A 137 7.99 25.44 3.66
C ASN A 137 7.29 24.47 4.62
N ASP A 138 5.99 24.66 4.87
CA ASP A 138 5.19 23.84 5.76
C ASP A 138 3.73 23.82 5.30
N ILE A 139 3.36 22.87 4.45
CA ILE A 139 2.02 22.77 3.87
C ILE A 139 1.14 21.81 4.69
N LEU A 140 1.59 20.56 4.86
CA LEU A 140 0.86 19.53 5.60
C LEU A 140 1.80 18.43 6.11
N ALA A 141 1.38 17.68 7.12
CA ALA A 141 2.15 16.56 7.65
C ALA A 141 1.70 15.22 7.02
N VAL A 142 2.67 14.43 6.58
CA VAL A 142 2.43 13.07 6.10
C VAL A 142 2.12 12.17 7.30
N PRO A 143 1.01 11.40 7.30
CA PRO A 143 0.68 10.52 8.41
C PRO A 143 1.77 9.48 8.69
N THR A 144 1.94 9.13 9.97
CA THR A 144 2.87 8.07 10.40
C THR A 144 2.61 6.77 9.64
N GLY A 145 3.68 6.11 9.18
CA GLY A 145 3.61 4.90 8.35
C GLY A 145 3.53 5.16 6.83
N PHE A 146 3.38 6.42 6.42
CA PHE A 146 3.44 6.85 5.01
C PHE A 146 4.62 7.78 4.73
N THR A 147 5.43 8.12 5.73
CA THR A 147 6.62 8.97 5.56
C THR A 147 7.72 8.23 4.79
N PRO A 148 8.44 8.89 3.86
CA PRO A 148 9.62 8.32 3.23
C PRO A 148 10.63 7.83 4.27
N SER A 149 11.32 6.74 3.97
CA SER A 149 12.31 6.16 4.89
C SER A 149 13.60 6.94 4.98
N ASN A 150 13.91 7.76 3.98
CA ASN A 150 15.08 8.62 4.04
C ASN A 150 14.79 9.87 4.89
N ALA A 151 15.78 10.28 5.68
CA ALA A 151 15.70 11.50 6.50
C ALA A 151 15.92 12.79 5.69
N ASN A 152 16.21 12.67 4.39
CA ASN A 152 16.50 13.80 3.51
C ASN A 152 15.23 14.34 2.87
N THR A 153 15.37 15.45 2.14
CA THR A 153 14.30 15.97 1.29
C THR A 153 14.05 15.01 0.12
N THR A 154 12.83 14.51 -0.02
CA THR A 154 12.39 13.68 -1.14
C THR A 154 11.47 14.48 -2.04
N PHE A 155 11.86 14.74 -3.30
CA PHE A 155 10.95 15.33 -4.29
C PHE A 155 9.87 14.32 -4.67
N ILE A 156 8.62 14.80 -4.76
CA ILE A 156 7.45 13.94 -4.93
C ILE A 156 6.60 14.29 -6.16
N GLY A 157 6.90 15.40 -6.86
CA GLY A 157 6.22 15.78 -8.09
C GLY A 157 5.98 17.29 -8.22
N VAL A 158 5.62 17.71 -9.44
CA VAL A 158 5.27 19.09 -9.78
C VAL A 158 3.76 19.29 -9.70
N THR A 159 3.34 20.43 -9.18
CA THR A 159 1.94 20.86 -9.20
C THR A 159 1.77 22.26 -9.77
N SER A 160 0.67 22.46 -10.50
CA SER A 160 0.21 23.79 -10.93
C SER A 160 -0.51 24.50 -9.78
N LEU A 161 -0.16 25.76 -9.54
CA LEU A 161 -0.82 26.59 -8.54
C LEU A 161 -2.10 27.18 -9.13
N ASN A 162 -3.21 27.12 -8.40
CA ASN A 162 -4.31 28.05 -8.62
C ASN A 162 -4.03 29.30 -7.77
N PRO A 163 -3.64 30.42 -8.38
CA PRO A 163 -3.07 31.53 -7.63
C PRO A 163 -4.08 32.35 -6.82
N ASN A 164 -5.38 32.33 -7.18
CA ASN A 164 -6.42 33.20 -6.61
C ASN A 164 -5.97 34.67 -6.39
N GLY A 165 -5.54 35.35 -7.45
CA GLY A 165 -5.02 36.72 -7.36
C GLY A 165 -3.53 36.82 -7.01
N GLY A 166 -2.86 35.70 -6.71
CA GLY A 166 -1.40 35.60 -6.69
C GLY A 166 -0.78 35.45 -8.08
N THR A 167 0.45 34.93 -8.15
CA THR A 167 1.16 34.67 -9.41
C THR A 167 0.99 33.21 -9.84
N ALA A 168 0.46 32.98 -11.04
CA ALA A 168 0.36 31.65 -11.63
C ALA A 168 1.75 31.00 -11.83
N GLY A 169 1.81 29.68 -11.75
CA GLY A 169 3.06 28.93 -11.96
C GLY A 169 2.96 27.49 -11.49
N THR A 170 4.10 26.81 -11.50
CA THR A 170 4.24 25.44 -11.02
C THR A 170 5.31 25.36 -9.96
N ARG A 171 5.13 24.52 -8.95
CA ARG A 171 6.12 24.27 -7.90
C ARG A 171 6.41 22.78 -7.81
N GLU A 172 7.67 22.45 -7.58
CA GLU A 172 8.04 21.10 -7.14
C GLU A 172 7.65 20.94 -5.66
N LEU A 173 6.98 19.85 -5.34
CA LEU A 173 6.69 19.45 -3.97
C LEU A 173 7.74 18.46 -3.50
N ALA A 174 8.04 18.52 -2.20
CA ALA A 174 8.94 17.61 -1.54
C ALA A 174 8.42 17.24 -0.15
N ILE A 175 8.94 16.15 0.40
CA ILE A 175 8.77 15.77 1.80
C ILE A 175 10.11 15.97 2.51
N ALA A 176 10.11 16.72 3.61
CA ALA A 176 11.22 16.76 4.55
C ALA A 176 10.71 16.69 5.99
N SER A 177 11.37 15.89 6.84
CA SER A 177 10.94 15.68 8.24
C SER A 177 9.46 15.30 8.38
N GLY A 178 8.94 14.48 7.47
CA GLY A 178 7.55 14.05 7.44
C GLY A 178 6.54 15.13 7.04
N ARG A 179 6.99 16.28 6.51
CA ARG A 179 6.11 17.38 6.09
C ARG A 179 6.25 17.63 4.60
N ILE A 180 5.13 17.88 3.93
CA ILE A 180 5.10 18.33 2.55
C ILE A 180 5.40 19.84 2.52
N LEU A 181 6.26 20.21 1.59
CA LEU A 181 6.67 21.58 1.34
C LEU A 181 6.99 21.79 -0.14
N ALA A 182 7.13 23.05 -0.56
CA ALA A 182 7.59 23.45 -1.89
C ALA A 182 8.94 24.17 -1.74
N PRO A 183 10.08 23.49 -1.96
CA PRO A 183 11.39 24.07 -1.71
C PRO A 183 11.65 25.31 -2.56
N ALA A 184 12.32 26.31 -1.97
CA ALA A 184 12.77 27.47 -2.71
C ALA A 184 13.72 27.07 -3.85
N GLY A 185 13.62 27.75 -5.00
CA GLY A 185 14.44 27.48 -6.18
C GLY A 185 13.89 26.45 -7.16
N TYR A 186 12.85 25.70 -6.80
CA TYR A 186 12.26 24.67 -7.66
C TYR A 186 10.84 25.05 -8.12
N GLY A 187 10.78 25.77 -9.24
CA GLY A 187 9.56 26.28 -9.85
C GLY A 187 9.30 27.77 -9.61
N ALA A 188 8.10 28.24 -9.94
CA ALA A 188 7.68 29.64 -9.86
C ALA A 188 6.20 29.78 -9.48
N GLY A 189 5.78 31.00 -9.17
CA GLY A 189 4.40 31.30 -8.76
C GLY A 189 4.19 31.29 -7.25
N SER A 190 3.16 31.99 -6.80
CA SER A 190 2.80 32.11 -5.39
C SER A 190 1.28 32.25 -5.29
N PRO A 191 0.56 31.31 -4.66
CA PRO A 191 -0.83 31.54 -4.38
C PRO A 191 -0.97 32.70 -3.39
N ALA A 192 -2.04 33.46 -3.53
CA ALA A 192 -2.50 34.37 -2.49
C ALA A 192 -3.47 33.62 -1.57
N VAL A 193 -3.96 34.29 -0.52
CA VAL A 193 -5.02 33.75 0.35
C VAL A 193 -6.24 33.34 -0.50
N GLY A 194 -6.75 32.13 -0.26
CA GLY A 194 -7.79 31.45 -1.04
C GLY A 194 -7.27 30.69 -2.26
N GLY A 195 -6.00 30.82 -2.62
CA GLY A 195 -5.35 30.05 -3.66
C GLY A 195 -5.22 28.58 -3.28
N THR A 196 -5.20 27.69 -4.26
CA THR A 196 -5.16 26.25 -4.01
C THR A 196 -3.97 25.57 -4.66
N ILE A 197 -3.51 24.51 -4.01
CA ILE A 197 -2.48 23.60 -4.52
C ILE A 197 -3.12 22.23 -4.68
N PRO A 198 -3.36 21.77 -5.92
CA PRO A 198 -3.66 20.38 -6.20
C PRO A 198 -2.50 19.49 -5.77
N LEU A 199 -2.80 18.37 -5.13
CA LEU A 199 -1.80 17.41 -4.67
C LEU A 199 -1.73 16.14 -5.53
N GLY A 200 -2.59 16.04 -6.54
CA GLY A 200 -2.64 14.90 -7.46
C GLY A 200 -1.38 14.81 -8.32
N GLY A 201 -0.97 13.59 -8.63
CA GLY A 201 0.23 13.31 -9.43
C GLY A 201 1.52 13.23 -8.61
N CYS A 202 1.46 13.38 -7.29
CA CYS A 202 2.62 13.24 -6.41
C CYS A 202 2.73 11.84 -5.81
N PHE A 203 3.93 11.26 -5.80
CA PHE A 203 4.18 9.93 -5.24
C PHE A 203 5.62 9.78 -4.70
N TRP A 204 5.83 8.82 -3.81
CA TRP A 204 7.15 8.48 -3.24
C TRP A 204 7.20 7.04 -2.75
N THR A 205 8.40 6.58 -2.42
CA THR A 205 8.60 5.25 -1.83
C THR A 205 8.78 5.29 -0.32
N VAL A 206 8.30 4.23 0.33
CA VAL A 206 8.49 3.92 1.75
C VAL A 206 9.02 2.49 1.86
N ASP A 207 9.84 2.19 2.86
CA ASP A 207 10.37 0.84 3.05
C ASP A 207 9.33 -0.13 3.62
#